data_AF-A0A4P8YK10-F1
#
_entry.id   AF-A0A4P8YK10-F1
#
_cell.length_a   1.000
_cell.length_b   1.000
_cell.length_c   1.000
_cell.angle_alpha   90.00
_cell.angle_beta   90.00
_cell.angle_gamma   90.00
#
_symmetry.space_group_name_H-M   'P 1'
#
loop_
_entity.id
_entity.type
_entity.pdbx_description
1 polymer ?
#
loop_
_entity_poly.entity_id
_entity_poly.type
_entity_poly.pdbx_seq_one_letter_code
_entity_poly.pdbx_strand_id
1 'polypeptide(L)' 'MYKVGYVSIRHESRRDITATHYSRSPSLHLKGDWLREAGFDAECSVAVKIEMGCLLLTTG' A
#
# COMPACT_ATOMS: atom_id res chain seq x y z
N MET A 1 9.29 -10.15 13.55
CA MET A 1 8.46 -8.93 13.73
C MET A 1 8.42 -8.20 12.40
N TYR A 2 7.25 -8.05 11.80
CA TYR A 2 7.10 -7.30 10.55
C TYR A 2 7.07 -5.80 10.85
N LYS A 3 7.77 -5.00 10.04
CA LYS A 3 7.79 -3.54 10.15
C LYS A 3 7.00 -2.95 8.98
N VAL A 4 6.27 -1.88 9.24
CA VAL A 4 5.63 -1.08 8.19
C VAL A 4 6.75 -0.47 7.34
N GLY A 5 6.66 -0.67 6.02
CA GLY A 5 7.60 -0.10 5.06
C GLY A 5 7.19 1.31 4.64
N TYR A 6 7.91 1.87 3.67
CA TYR A 6 7.52 3.11 3.02
C TYR A 6 7.59 2.96 1.51
N VAL A 7 6.63 3.55 0.80
CA VAL A 7 6.77 3.84 -0.63
C VAL A 7 7.36 5.24 -0.77
N SER A 8 8.39 5.35 -1.61
CA SER A 8 8.98 6.63 -1.97
C SER A 8 8.47 7.07 -3.33
N ILE A 9 7.88 8.26 -3.40
CA ILE A 9 7.43 8.86 -4.65
C ILE A 9 8.43 9.96 -5.02
N ARG A 10 9.06 9.81 -6.18
CA ARG A 10 9.93 10.81 -6.77
C ARG A 10 9.08 11.87 -7.44
N HIS A 11 9.27 13.12 -7.05
CA HIS A 11 8.68 14.27 -7.72
C HIS A 11 9.71 14.89 -8.65
N GLU A 12 9.32 15.12 -9.90
CA GLU A 12 10.20 15.69 -10.91
C GLU A 12 9.61 16.95 -11.55
N SER A 13 10.48 17.91 -11.82
CA SER A 13 10.12 19.05 -12.64
C SER A 13 9.92 18.58 -14.07
N ARG A 14 8.71 18.78 -14.62
CA ARG A 14 8.39 18.43 -16.01
C ARG A 14 9.23 19.19 -17.04
N ARG A 15 9.82 20.33 -16.64
CA ARG A 15 10.58 21.22 -17.51
C ARG A 15 11.97 20.67 -17.82
N ASP A 16 12.60 20.01 -16.83
CA ASP A 16 14.01 19.60 -16.90
C ASP A 16 14.24 18.14 -16.45
N ILE A 17 13.16 17.38 -16.20
CA ILE A 17 13.14 15.97 -15.71
C ILE A 17 14.06 15.75 -14.50
N THR A 18 14.24 16.80 -13.72
CA THR A 18 15.13 16.79 -12.55
C THR A 18 14.31 16.48 -11.29
N ALA A 19 14.82 15.58 -10.45
CA ALA A 19 14.20 15.27 -9.17
C ALA A 19 14.21 16.52 -8.28
N THR A 20 13.04 17.00 -7.86
CA THR A 20 12.95 18.14 -6.94
C THR A 20 12.98 17.67 -5.49
N HIS A 21 12.26 16.59 -5.20
CA HIS A 21 12.24 15.95 -3.88
C HIS A 21 11.63 14.54 -3.94
N TYR A 22 11.76 13.81 -2.83
CA TYR A 22 11.09 12.53 -2.62
C TYR A 22 10.12 12.67 -1.45
N SER A 23 8.88 12.21 -1.65
CA SER A 23 7.92 12.05 -0.57
C SER A 23 7.86 10.58 -0.15
N ARG A 24 7.57 10.31 1.13
CA ARG A 24 7.50 8.95 1.69
C ARG A 24 6.17 8.75 2.38
N SER A 25 5.47 7.67 2.04
CA SER A 25 4.21 7.28 2.66
C SER A 25 4.34 5.89 3.27
N PRO A 26 3.83 5.65 4.49
CA PRO A 26 3.84 4.33 5.09
C PRO A 26 3.05 3.34 4.23
N SER A 27 3.54 2.12 4.11
CA SER A 27 2.90 1.08 3.28
C SER A 27 3.00 -0.30 3.91
N LEU A 28 1.99 -1.11 3.62
CA LEU A 28 1.93 -2.52 3.98
C LEU A 28 1.82 -3.33 2.68
N HIS A 29 2.78 -4.23 2.44
CA HIS A 29 2.71 -5.18 1.33
C HIS A 29 2.31 -6.54 1.87
N LEU A 30 1.12 -7.00 1.46
CA LEU A 30 0.65 -8.36 1.71
C LEU A 30 1.02 -9.22 0.50
N LYS A 31 1.61 -10.39 0.74
CA LYS A 31 2.02 -11.33 -0.30
C LYS A 31 1.75 -12.77 0.12
N GLY A 32 1.40 -13.60 -0.84
CA GLY A 32 1.24 -15.05 -0.69
C GLY A 32 -0.10 -15.56 -1.21
N ASP A 33 -0.13 -16.85 -1.53
CA ASP A 33 -1.30 -17.51 -2.12
C ASP A 33 -2.52 -17.51 -1.19
N TRP A 34 -2.28 -17.41 0.13
CA TRP A 34 -3.30 -17.30 1.18
C TRP A 34 -4.24 -16.10 0.99
N LEU A 35 -3.82 -15.05 0.25
CA LEU A 35 -4.70 -13.92 -0.06
C LEU A 35 -5.92 -14.36 -0.87
N ARG A 36 -5.72 -15.25 -1.84
CA ARG A 36 -6.82 -15.80 -2.64
C ARG A 36 -7.75 -16.66 -1.80
N GLU A 37 -7.19 -17.48 -0.91
CA GLU A 37 -7.96 -18.29 0.05
C GLU A 37 -8.79 -17.41 1.02
N ALA A 38 -8.28 -16.23 1.38
CA ALA A 38 -8.97 -15.23 2.18
C ALA A 38 -9.96 -14.37 1.37
N GLY A 39 -10.16 -14.66 0.07
CA GLY A 39 -11.11 -13.95 -0.79
C GLY A 39 -10.57 -12.67 -1.44
N PHE A 40 -9.27 -12.38 -1.32
CA PHE A 40 -8.59 -11.27 -2.00
C PHE A 40 -8.05 -11.73 -3.36
N ASP A 41 -8.95 -11.89 -4.33
CA ASP A 41 -8.56 -12.19 -5.71
C ASP A 41 -7.97 -10.96 -6.43
N ALA A 42 -7.36 -11.16 -7.60
CA ALA A 42 -6.85 -10.07 -8.41
C ALA A 42 -8.01 -9.14 -8.81
N GLU A 43 -7.74 -7.82 -8.81
CA GLU A 43 -8.72 -6.77 -9.18
C GLU A 43 -9.95 -6.66 -8.25
N CYS A 44 -9.96 -7.37 -7.11
CA CYS A 44 -11.03 -7.24 -6.12
C CYS A 44 -11.00 -5.87 -5.41
N SER A 45 -12.18 -5.28 -5.20
CA SER A 45 -12.32 -4.07 -4.39
C SER A 45 -12.16 -4.42 -2.91
N VAL A 46 -11.24 -3.71 -2.24
CA VAL A 46 -10.96 -3.89 -0.81
C VAL A 46 -11.50 -2.71 -0.02
N ALA A 47 -12.29 -2.99 1.02
CA ALA A 47 -12.66 -2.00 2.02
C ALA A 47 -11.64 -2.02 3.17
N VAL A 48 -11.21 -0.83 3.60
CA VAL A 48 -10.30 -0.65 4.73
C VAL A 48 -11.06 0.01 5.87
N LYS A 49 -11.10 -0.63 7.03
CA LYS A 49 -11.63 -0.06 8.27
C LYS A 49 -10.52 0.09 9.30
N ILE A 50 -10.57 1.18 10.06
CA ILE A 50 -9.63 1.43 11.14
C ILE A 50 -10.35 1.13 12.45
N GLU A 51 -9.79 0.22 13.22
CA GLU A 51 -10.19 -0.06 14.59
C GLU A 51 -9.01 0.20 15.54
N MET A 52 -9.26 0.13 16.84
CA MET A 52 -8.26 0.51 17.84
C MET A 52 -7.03 -0.41 17.79
N GLY A 53 -5.97 0.07 17.14
CA GLY A 53 -4.72 -0.67 16.93
C GLY A 53 -4.73 -1.62 15.71
N CYS A 54 -5.78 -1.61 14.89
CA CYS A 54 -5.97 -2.59 13.81
C CYS A 54 -6.39 -1.93 12.49
N LEU A 55 -5.90 -2.50 11.38
CA LEU A 55 -6.44 -2.27 10.04
C LEU A 55 -7.21 -3.52 9.63
N LEU A 56 -8.52 -3.39 9.43
CA LEU A 56 -9.36 -4.48 8.95
C LEU A 56 -9.53 -4.33 7.44
N LEU A 57 -9.13 -5.37 6.71
CA LEU A 57 -9.29 -5.46 5.26
C LEU A 57 -10.40 -6.47 4.98
N THR A 58 -11.37 -6.09 4.15
CA THR A 58 -12.48 -6.97 3.76
C THR A 58 -12.74 -6.85 2.28
N THR A 59 -13.05 -7.96 1.62
CA THR A 59 -13.57 -8.00 0.25
C THR A 59 -15.09 -8.08 0.26
N GLY A 60 -15.72 -7.65 -0.84
CA GLY A 60 -17.17 -7.70 -1.05
C GLY A 60 -17.63 -8.98 -1.71
#